data_AF-A0A1M2W6G1-F1
#
_entry.id   AF-A0A1M2W6G1-F1
#
_cell.length_a   1.000
_cell.length_b   1.000
_cell.length_c   1.000
_cell.angle_alpha   90.00
_cell.angle_beta   90.00
_cell.angle_gamma   90.00
#
_symmetry.space_group_name_H-M   'P 1'
#
loop_
_entity.id
_entity.type
_entity.pdbx_description
1 polymer ?
#
loop_
_entity_poly.entity_id
_entity_poly.type
_entity_poly.pdbx_seq_one_letter_code
_entity_poly.pdbx_strand_id
1 'polypeptide(L)'
;MQNGLSDFPFFGGIMGFASADDNISDANSNYVYIGGTTEVSFGPAQDAKNGYSAASGTERDVESALWTLADGALTMHWSNTDGTPAQGAHILYVPSADALVLTGNVDLFRARFGPAPEVVLTFVPSP
;
A
#
# COMPACT_ATOMS: atom_id res chain seq x y z
N MET A 1 -21.90 4.45 6.95
CA MET A 1 -20.55 3.89 7.11
C MET A 1 -19.59 5.05 7.04
N GLN A 2 -18.81 5.25 8.09
CA GLN A 2 -17.85 6.36 8.17
C GLN A 2 -16.51 5.77 7.71
N ASN A 3 -15.77 6.46 6.83
CA ASN A 3 -14.42 6.05 6.43
C ASN A 3 -13.40 6.33 7.56
N GLY A 4 -13.79 6.07 8.80
CA GLY A 4 -13.01 6.35 9.99
C GLY A 4 -12.19 5.14 10.40
N LEU A 5 -11.04 5.40 11.03
CA LEU A 5 -10.13 4.42 11.66
C LEU A 5 -10.83 3.41 12.59
N SER A 6 -12.08 3.63 13.02
CA SER A 6 -12.82 2.69 13.87
C SER A 6 -13.12 1.36 13.19
N ASP A 7 -13.39 1.37 11.88
CA ASP A 7 -13.85 0.16 11.16
C ASP A 7 -12.67 -0.59 10.52
N PHE A 8 -11.54 0.10 10.31
CA PHE A 8 -10.32 -0.42 9.69
C PHE A 8 -9.08 0.03 10.49
N PRO A 9 -8.86 -0.56 11.67
CA PRO A 9 -7.87 -0.05 12.63
C PRO A 9 -6.42 -0.39 12.28
N PHE A 10 -6.20 -1.29 11.30
CA PHE A 10 -4.86 -1.68 10.89
C PHE A 10 -4.36 -0.73 9.80
N PHE A 11 -3.13 -0.27 9.95
CA PHE A 11 -2.45 0.48 8.92
C PHE A 11 -1.78 -0.52 7.97
N GLY A 12 -2.28 -0.64 6.75
CA GLY A 12 -1.90 -1.71 5.82
C GLY A 12 -1.85 -1.25 4.38
N GLY A 13 -1.63 -2.23 3.50
CA GLY A 13 -1.62 -2.07 2.05
C GLY A 13 -2.94 -2.53 1.46
N ILE A 14 -3.46 -1.77 0.50
CA ILE A 14 -4.65 -2.08 -0.29
C ILE A 14 -4.27 -2.03 -1.76
N MET A 15 -4.57 -3.05 -2.54
CA MET A 15 -4.20 -3.05 -3.95
C MET A 15 -4.82 -1.88 -4.72
N GLY A 16 -3.97 -1.19 -5.48
CA GLY A 16 -4.36 -0.01 -6.23
C GLY A 16 -5.46 -0.31 -7.26
N PHE A 17 -6.43 0.58 -7.38
CA PHE A 17 -7.59 0.34 -8.24
C PHE A 17 -7.23 0.19 -9.74
N ALA A 18 -6.09 0.78 -10.13
CA ALA A 18 -5.58 0.74 -11.48
C ALA A 18 -4.46 -0.31 -11.67
N SER A 19 -4.12 -1.06 -10.61
CA SER A 19 -3.24 -2.22 -10.68
C SER A 19 -3.99 -3.38 -11.34
N ALA A 20 -3.29 -4.11 -12.21
CA ALA A 20 -3.89 -5.20 -13.00
C ALA A 20 -4.00 -6.52 -12.21
N ASP A 21 -3.11 -6.69 -11.22
CA ASP A 21 -2.98 -7.84 -10.34
C ASP A 21 -2.23 -7.40 -9.06
N ASP A 22 -2.01 -8.34 -8.14
CA ASP A 22 -1.43 -8.08 -6.82
C ASP A 22 0.10 -8.17 -6.80
N ASN A 23 0.75 -8.16 -7.97
CA ASN A 23 2.19 -8.27 -8.09
C ASN A 23 2.83 -6.90 -8.31
N ILE A 24 3.81 -6.59 -7.47
CA ILE A 24 4.64 -5.40 -7.56
C ILE A 24 6.04 -5.81 -8.04
N SER A 25 6.50 -5.18 -9.11
CA SER A 25 7.83 -5.39 -9.65
C SER A 25 8.38 -4.12 -10.32
N ASP A 26 9.67 -4.16 -10.65
CA ASP A 26 10.33 -3.11 -11.42
C ASP A 26 9.87 -3.07 -12.89
N ALA A 27 9.06 -4.03 -13.34
CA ALA A 27 8.61 -4.14 -14.73
C ALA A 27 7.16 -3.65 -14.95
N ASN A 28 6.46 -3.21 -13.90
CA ASN A 28 5.06 -2.77 -14.01
C ASN A 28 4.79 -1.44 -13.29
N SER A 29 3.58 -0.91 -13.48
CA SER A 29 3.09 0.31 -12.80
C SER A 29 2.08 -0.01 -11.72
N ASN A 30 2.03 -1.26 -11.25
CA ASN A 30 1.15 -1.63 -10.15
C ASN A 30 1.61 -0.90 -8.89
N TYR A 31 0.63 -0.61 -8.03
CA TYR A 31 0.84 0.05 -6.77
C TYR A 31 -0.15 -0.44 -5.73
N VAL A 32 0.17 -0.14 -4.49
CA VAL A 32 -0.61 -0.43 -3.28
C VAL A 32 -0.90 0.90 -2.60
N TYR A 33 -2.15 1.22 -2.30
CA TYR A 33 -2.49 2.31 -1.39
C TYR A 33 -2.10 1.93 0.04
N ILE A 34 -1.58 2.90 0.79
CA ILE A 34 -1.35 2.76 2.22
C ILE A 34 -2.56 3.37 2.95
N GLY A 35 -3.27 2.56 3.73
CA GLY A 35 -4.54 2.98 4.35
C GLY A 35 -5.07 2.00 5.39
N GLY A 36 -6.31 2.25 5.83
CA GLY A 36 -6.98 1.41 6.84
C GLY A 36 -7.45 0.06 6.27
N THR A 37 -7.06 -1.03 6.90
CA THR A 37 -7.48 -2.40 6.58
C THR A 37 -8.05 -3.14 7.81
N THR A 38 -8.59 -4.33 7.59
CA THR A 38 -8.69 -5.36 8.64
C THR A 38 -7.37 -6.13 8.78
N GLU A 39 -7.24 -6.90 9.86
CA GLU A 39 -6.13 -7.83 10.03
C GLU A 39 -6.24 -9.00 9.06
N VAL A 40 -5.11 -9.39 8.48
CA VAL A 40 -4.92 -10.60 7.68
C VAL A 40 -3.60 -11.26 8.06
N SER A 41 -3.46 -12.56 7.81
CA SER A 41 -2.20 -13.27 8.07
C SER A 41 -1.09 -12.76 7.14
N PHE A 42 0.15 -12.72 7.60
CA PHE A 42 1.30 -12.39 6.75
C PHE A 42 1.36 -13.27 5.50
N GLY A 43 1.48 -12.64 4.32
CA GLY A 43 1.78 -13.31 3.08
C GLY A 43 1.39 -12.46 1.87
N PRO A 44 1.07 -13.10 0.73
CA PRO A 44 0.41 -12.42 -0.38
C PRO A 44 -0.90 -11.77 0.07
N ALA A 45 -1.32 -10.76 -0.68
CA ALA A 45 -2.59 -10.07 -0.42
C ALA A 45 -3.78 -11.03 -0.39
N GLN A 46 -4.76 -10.68 0.44
CA GLN A 46 -5.96 -11.48 0.67
C GLN A 46 -7.21 -10.62 0.46
N ASP A 47 -8.27 -11.26 -0.01
CA ASP A 47 -9.62 -10.67 -0.03
C ASP A 47 -10.09 -10.41 1.40
N ALA A 48 -10.05 -9.14 1.81
CA ALA A 48 -10.56 -8.69 3.09
C ALA A 48 -10.99 -7.21 3.06
N LYS A 49 -11.75 -6.80 4.07
CA LYS A 49 -12.36 -5.48 4.11
C LYS A 49 -11.31 -4.38 4.32
N ASN A 50 -11.54 -3.24 3.67
CA ASN A 50 -10.68 -2.07 3.81
C ASN A 50 -11.41 -0.76 3.50
N GLY A 51 -10.77 0.35 3.88
CA GLY A 51 -11.34 1.69 3.72
C GLY A 51 -11.61 2.09 2.27
N TYR A 52 -10.74 1.69 1.32
CA TYR A 52 -10.95 2.00 -0.09
C TYR A 52 -12.17 1.25 -0.66
N SER A 53 -12.25 -0.06 -0.45
CA SER A 53 -13.37 -0.89 -0.92
C SER A 53 -14.69 -0.42 -0.31
N ALA A 54 -14.69 -0.08 0.98
CA ALA A 54 -15.88 0.43 1.65
C ALA A 54 -16.35 1.79 1.10
N ALA A 55 -15.41 2.67 0.74
CA ALA A 55 -15.72 4.00 0.23
C ALA A 55 -16.12 4.00 -1.26
N SER A 56 -15.46 3.16 -2.07
CA SER A 56 -15.63 3.13 -3.53
C SER A 56 -16.64 2.11 -4.02
N GLY A 57 -16.93 1.08 -3.21
CA GLY A 57 -17.70 -0.10 -3.63
C GLY A 57 -16.94 -1.05 -4.57
N THR A 58 -15.64 -0.83 -4.78
CA THR A 58 -14.78 -1.70 -5.60
C THR A 58 -13.87 -2.52 -4.70
N GLU A 59 -14.03 -3.85 -4.71
CA GLU A 59 -13.21 -4.77 -3.93
C GLU A 59 -11.74 -4.71 -4.35
N ARG A 60 -10.86 -4.71 -3.35
CA ARG A 60 -9.40 -4.75 -3.47
C ARG A 60 -8.79 -5.52 -2.32
N ASP A 61 -7.86 -6.39 -2.66
CA ASP A 61 -7.13 -7.24 -1.72
C ASP A 61 -6.19 -6.41 -0.86
N VAL A 62 -5.84 -6.96 0.31
CA VAL A 62 -5.08 -6.27 1.34
C VAL A 62 -3.97 -7.13 1.93
N GLU A 63 -2.98 -6.46 2.49
CA GLU A 63 -2.02 -7.05 3.43
C GLU A 63 -1.85 -6.08 4.62
N SER A 64 -1.73 -6.61 5.84
CA SER A 64 -1.70 -5.80 7.07
C SER A 64 -0.45 -6.05 7.93
N ALA A 65 0.18 -7.21 7.80
CA ALA A 65 1.42 -7.62 8.47
C ALA A 65 2.64 -7.29 7.60
N LEU A 66 2.77 -6.05 7.14
CA LEU A 66 3.77 -5.64 6.14
C LEU A 66 4.82 -4.64 6.63
N TRP A 67 4.72 -4.17 7.88
CA TRP A 67 5.62 -3.15 8.40
C TRP A 67 6.77 -3.73 9.20
N THR A 68 7.98 -3.24 8.91
CA THR A 68 9.16 -3.42 9.77
C THR A 68 9.55 -2.07 10.36
N LEU A 69 9.71 -2.02 11.68
CA LEU A 69 10.27 -0.86 12.39
C LEU A 69 11.72 -1.18 12.79
N ALA A 70 12.67 -0.45 12.23
CA ALA A 70 14.09 -0.56 12.58
C ALA A 70 14.75 0.82 12.55
N ASP A 71 15.54 1.14 13.57
CA ASP A 71 16.30 2.40 13.67
C ASP A 71 15.45 3.68 13.45
N GLY A 72 14.18 3.65 13.86
CA GLY A 72 13.23 4.75 13.68
C GLY A 72 12.64 4.87 12.27
N ALA A 73 13.05 4.04 11.31
CA ALA A 73 12.43 3.95 10.00
C ALA A 73 11.30 2.92 10.00
N LEU A 74 10.17 3.29 9.39
CA LEU A 74 9.04 2.39 9.14
C LEU A 74 9.05 1.99 7.67
N THR A 75 9.43 0.74 7.41
CA THR A 75 9.56 0.21 6.04
C THR A 75 8.42 -0.74 5.74
N MET A 76 7.81 -0.58 4.56
CA MET A 76 6.77 -1.46 4.06
C MET A 76 7.36 -2.56 3.19
N HIS A 77 6.90 -3.78 3.37
CA HIS A 77 7.19 -4.92 2.51
C HIS A 77 5.91 -5.38 1.82
N TRP A 78 6.01 -5.84 0.58
CA TRP A 78 4.88 -6.44 -0.12
C TRP A 78 5.27 -7.83 -0.59
N SER A 79 4.35 -8.79 -0.49
CA SER A 79 4.53 -10.14 -1.00
C SER A 79 3.66 -10.32 -2.23
N ASN A 80 4.30 -10.71 -3.33
CA ASN A 80 3.65 -11.06 -4.58
C ASN A 80 2.85 -12.37 -4.42
N THR A 81 1.99 -12.67 -5.39
CA THR A 81 1.11 -13.85 -5.35
C THR A 81 1.86 -15.18 -5.20
N ASP A 82 3.11 -15.23 -5.66
CA ASP A 82 4.00 -16.40 -5.54
C ASP A 82 4.76 -16.48 -4.21
N GLY A 83 4.53 -15.54 -3.29
CA GLY A 83 5.19 -15.43 -2.00
C GLY A 83 6.56 -14.74 -2.04
N THR A 84 7.05 -14.34 -3.22
CA THR A 84 8.29 -13.57 -3.32
C THR A 84 8.09 -12.12 -2.88
N PRO A 85 9.12 -11.46 -2.33
CA PRO A 85 9.01 -10.04 -2.01
C PRO A 85 8.94 -9.20 -3.29
N ALA A 86 8.14 -8.13 -3.23
CA ALA A 86 8.12 -7.09 -4.25
C ALA A 86 9.52 -6.51 -4.47
N GLN A 87 9.88 -6.33 -5.74
CA GLN A 87 11.14 -5.70 -6.12
C GLN A 87 10.98 -4.19 -6.20
N GLY A 88 11.95 -3.44 -5.66
CA GLY A 88 11.97 -1.98 -5.76
C GLY A 88 10.83 -1.30 -5.00
N ALA A 89 10.52 -1.71 -3.77
CA ALA A 89 9.46 -1.08 -2.98
C ALA A 89 9.77 0.40 -2.66
N HIS A 90 9.08 1.32 -3.33
CA HIS A 90 9.17 2.77 -3.16
C HIS A 90 7.86 3.34 -2.64
N ILE A 91 7.90 4.15 -1.57
CA ILE A 91 6.71 4.86 -1.07
C ILE A 91 6.65 6.24 -1.72
N LEU A 92 5.53 6.54 -2.37
CA LEU A 92 5.28 7.82 -3.02
C LEU A 92 4.10 8.52 -2.34
N TYR A 93 4.16 9.85 -2.26
CA TYR A 93 2.99 10.68 -1.98
C TYR A 93 2.35 11.11 -3.29
N VAL A 94 1.04 10.93 -3.43
CA VAL A 94 0.25 11.27 -4.62
C VAL A 94 -0.63 12.49 -4.31
N PRO A 95 -0.21 13.72 -4.69
CA PRO A 95 -0.90 14.94 -4.25
C PRO A 95 -2.35 15.06 -4.75
N SER A 96 -2.65 14.52 -5.94
CA SER A 96 -4.00 14.55 -6.51
C SER A 96 -5.00 13.66 -5.77
N ALA A 97 -4.52 12.69 -5.00
CA ALA A 97 -5.32 11.75 -4.23
C ALA A 97 -5.18 11.94 -2.71
N ASP A 98 -4.29 12.85 -2.27
CA ASP A 98 -3.89 13.01 -0.86
C ASP A 98 -3.61 11.67 -0.18
N ALA A 99 -2.82 10.83 -0.86
CA ALA A 99 -2.61 9.44 -0.48
C ALA A 99 -1.14 9.04 -0.57
N LEU A 100 -0.77 8.07 0.25
CA LEU A 100 0.51 7.36 0.14
C LEU A 100 0.30 6.07 -0.65
N VAL A 101 1.26 5.73 -1.50
CA VAL A 101 1.28 4.48 -2.25
C VAL A 101 2.65 3.82 -2.19
N LEU A 102 2.70 2.51 -2.34
CA LEU A 102 3.91 1.75 -2.61
C LEU A 102 3.89 1.27 -4.07
N THR A 103 5.01 1.37 -4.79
CA THR A 103 5.18 0.84 -6.15
C THR A 103 6.57 0.24 -6.33
N GLY A 104 6.73 -0.64 -7.32
CA GLY A 104 7.99 -1.29 -7.69
C GLY A 104 8.85 -0.50 -8.67
N ASN A 105 8.22 0.40 -9.44
CA ASN A 105 8.89 1.24 -10.43
C ASN A 105 8.31 2.65 -10.46
N VAL A 106 9.07 3.59 -9.92
CA VAL A 106 8.66 5.00 -9.80
C VAL A 106 8.46 5.66 -11.17
N ASP A 107 9.28 5.34 -12.17
CA ASP A 107 9.21 5.95 -13.49
C ASP A 107 7.99 5.47 -14.27
N LEU A 108 7.71 4.16 -14.24
CA LEU A 108 6.49 3.59 -14.84
C LEU A 108 5.23 4.09 -14.14
N PHE A 109 5.26 4.20 -12.81
CA PHE A 109 4.16 4.80 -12.06
C PHE A 109 3.91 6.24 -12.51
N ARG A 110 4.95 7.09 -12.53
CA ARG A 110 4.82 8.50 -12.89
C ARG A 110 4.43 8.72 -14.35
N ALA A 111 4.90 7.87 -15.26
CA ALA A 111 4.49 7.91 -16.66
C ALA A 111 2.98 7.69 -16.82
N ARG A 112 2.37 6.89 -15.94
CA ARG A 112 0.95 6.55 -15.99
C ARG A 112 0.06 7.51 -15.18
N PHE A 113 0.49 7.90 -13.98
CA PHE A 113 -0.35 8.62 -13.02
C PHE A 113 0.09 10.08 -12.78
N GLY A 114 1.20 10.49 -13.37
CA GLY A 114 1.77 11.82 -13.19
C GLY A 114 2.76 11.92 -12.01
N PRO A 115 3.25 13.13 -11.72
CA PRO A 115 4.29 13.34 -10.70
C PRO A 115 3.84 12.91 -9.30
N ALA A 116 4.67 12.09 -8.65
CA ALA A 116 4.50 11.67 -7.26
C ALA A 116 5.87 11.62 -6.59
N PRO A 117 6.19 12.53 -5.64
CA PRO A 117 7.47 12.50 -4.93
C PRO A 117 7.61 11.24 -4.09
N GLU A 118 8.82 10.69 -4.03
CA GLU A 118 9.17 9.62 -3.11
C GLU A 118 9.31 10.17 -1.69
N VAL A 119 8.87 9.41 -0.71
CA VAL A 119 8.88 9.77 0.71
C VAL A 119 9.38 8.61 1.56
N VAL A 120 9.87 8.93 2.74
CA VAL A 120 10.29 7.96 3.76
C VAL A 120 9.43 8.16 5.00
N LEU A 121 8.97 7.05 5.60
CA LEU A 121 8.21 7.10 6.84
C LEU A 121 9.15 6.93 8.03
N THR A 122 9.10 7.89 8.96
CA THR A 122 9.86 7.86 10.20
C THR A 122 8.90 7.68 11.37
N PHE A 123 9.18 6.71 12.23
CA PHE A 123 8.46 6.55 13.48
C PHE A 123 8.95 7.59 14.48
N VAL A 124 8.03 8.46 14.90
CA VAL A 124 8.27 9.45 15.95
C VAL A 124 7.47 9.02 17.18
N PRO A 125 8.12 8.53 18.25
CA PRO A 125 7.42 8.19 19.48
C PRO A 125 6.65 9.40 20.03
N SER A 126 5.43 9.17 20.50
CA SER A 126 4.72 10.21 21.25
C SER A 126 5.37 10.39 22.63
N PRO A 127 5.47 11.64 23.13
CA PRO A 127 6.02 11.93 24.46
C PRO A 127 5.13 11.41 25.60
#